data_AF-A0A8H7FMY7-F1
#
_entry.id   AF-A0A8H7FMY7-F1
#
_cell.length_a   1.000
_cell.length_b   1.000
_cell.length_c   1.000
_cell.angle_alpha   90.00
_cell.angle_beta   90.00
_cell.angle_gamma   90.00
#
_symmetry.space_group_name_H-M   'P 1'
#
loop_
_entity.id
_entity.type
_entity.pdbx_description
1 polymer ?
#
loop_
_entity_poly.entity_id
_entity_poly.type
_entity_poly.pdbx_seq_one_letter_code
_entity_poly.pdbx_strand_id
1 'polypeptide(L)'
;MPSAVSPPTDHITGDQWWTDYQPVSYELTSKRGTPTEFASMVSTYPAVPYTQSVILSPIRLDGLADLATDTSSNVRTKETAYGNDLISNGVKGFRLDSAKSMNPADIASVLAGLSSEVYITQEVIYGADQAVNPSEYTGNVQGDVMEFRFASTLQSAFLGSGLSILENIDADGWTAGSSANVFVADHDTERSASSLNYSCPDNSYTNAHVFLLGYDYGTPTVLSSYEFSSYDQGAPNNGTGTCIGNTGEGGCVSDWQSPSSELIGFGRGSAGFVAINNQNSDWDATFTSQLAGGSYCDVTSGNLTNNACTGTEVTVSSGGDISVTVPSYGAIAIHTGAMIS
;
A
#
# COMPACT_ATOMS: atom_id res chain seq x y z
N MET A 1 -8.51 4.27 0.62
CA MET A 1 -7.64 3.08 0.79
C MET A 1 -7.83 2.55 2.20
N PRO A 2 -7.92 1.23 2.40
CA PRO A 2 -7.99 0.67 3.74
C PRO A 2 -6.67 0.92 4.49
N SER A 3 -6.75 1.32 5.76
CA SER A 3 -5.59 1.46 6.64
C SER A 3 -5.32 0.12 7.31
N ALA A 4 -4.11 -0.41 7.15
CA ALA A 4 -3.72 -1.67 7.77
C ALA A 4 -3.11 -1.47 9.16
N VAL A 5 -3.40 -2.38 10.09
CA VAL A 5 -2.74 -2.44 11.40
C VAL A 5 -2.00 -3.77 11.59
N SER A 6 -0.90 -3.74 12.34
CA SER A 6 -0.20 -4.95 12.78
C SER A 6 -1.14 -5.90 13.54
N PRO A 7 -0.86 -7.22 13.57
CA PRO A 7 -1.65 -8.19 14.32
C PRO A 7 -1.89 -7.74 15.78
N PRO A 8 -3.16 -7.60 16.23
CA PRO A 8 -3.46 -7.20 17.61
C PRO A 8 -3.65 -8.40 18.54
N THR A 9 -3.53 -9.63 18.02
CA THR A 9 -3.61 -10.86 18.81
C THR A 9 -2.46 -11.00 19.78
N ASP A 10 -2.72 -11.66 20.89
CA ASP A 10 -1.70 -12.19 21.79
C ASP A 10 -0.71 -13.08 21.05
N HIS A 11 0.57 -12.83 21.31
CA HIS A 11 1.68 -13.37 20.56
C HIS A 11 2.87 -13.58 21.49
N ILE A 12 3.91 -14.27 21.03
CA ILE A 12 5.10 -14.50 21.85
C ILE A 12 5.73 -13.19 22.33
N THR A 13 6.40 -13.23 23.47
CA THR A 13 7.11 -12.06 24.00
C THR A 13 8.42 -11.81 23.25
N GLY A 14 8.70 -10.54 22.96
CA GLY A 14 9.98 -10.10 22.40
C GLY A 14 9.84 -8.75 21.70
N ASP A 15 10.95 -8.02 21.62
CA ASP A 15 10.98 -6.66 21.05
C ASP A 15 11.06 -6.67 19.52
N GLN A 16 11.32 -7.83 18.89
CA GLN A 16 11.44 -7.95 17.44
C GLN A 16 10.10 -7.67 16.75
N TRP A 17 10.13 -7.13 15.53
CA TRP A 17 8.89 -6.81 14.80
C TRP A 17 8.08 -8.08 14.50
N TRP A 18 8.75 -9.17 14.12
CA TRP A 18 8.10 -10.42 13.70
C TRP A 18 7.41 -11.18 14.85
N THR A 19 7.57 -10.76 16.11
CA THR A 19 6.83 -11.41 17.22
C THR A 19 5.32 -11.26 17.09
N ASP A 20 4.82 -10.21 16.40
CA ASP A 20 3.40 -10.06 16.08
C ASP A 20 2.86 -11.25 15.25
N TYR A 21 3.75 -11.96 14.53
CA TYR A 21 3.40 -13.03 13.59
C TYR A 21 3.46 -14.45 14.20
N GLN A 22 3.66 -14.57 15.51
CA GLN A 22 3.66 -15.85 16.22
C GLN A 22 2.55 -15.85 17.29
N PRO A 23 1.28 -16.08 16.90
CA PRO A 23 0.15 -15.98 17.81
C PRO A 23 0.20 -17.08 18.88
N VAL A 24 -0.14 -16.70 20.11
CA VAL A 24 -0.29 -17.62 21.26
C VAL A 24 -1.77 -17.88 21.53
N SER A 25 -2.61 -16.86 21.36
CA SER A 25 -4.06 -16.94 21.46
C SER A 25 -4.74 -15.88 20.59
N TYR A 26 -6.06 -15.92 20.51
CA TYR A 26 -6.87 -14.91 19.79
C TYR A 26 -7.34 -13.77 20.71
N GLU A 27 -6.79 -13.65 21.92
CA GLU A 27 -7.04 -12.52 22.80
C GLU A 27 -6.47 -11.23 22.18
N LEU A 28 -7.19 -10.11 22.26
CA LEU A 28 -6.76 -8.82 21.69
C LEU A 28 -5.81 -8.04 22.62
N THR A 29 -4.94 -8.76 23.32
CA THR A 29 -3.91 -8.17 24.19
C THR A 29 -2.55 -8.46 23.59
N SER A 30 -1.86 -7.42 23.10
CA SER A 30 -0.56 -7.56 22.45
C SER A 30 0.40 -6.44 22.85
N LYS A 31 1.62 -6.44 22.30
CA LYS A 31 2.54 -5.29 22.47
C LYS A 31 2.04 -4.01 21.79
N ARG A 32 0.92 -4.08 21.05
CA ARG A 32 0.26 -2.94 20.37
C ARG A 32 -0.84 -2.29 21.22
N GLY A 33 -1.25 -2.92 22.32
CA GLY A 33 -2.24 -2.38 23.24
C GLY A 33 -3.19 -3.43 23.79
N THR A 34 -4.16 -2.93 24.54
CA THR A 34 -5.25 -3.69 25.17
C THR A 34 -6.48 -3.75 24.26
N PRO A 35 -7.44 -4.65 24.54
CA PRO A 35 -8.70 -4.71 23.79
C PRO A 35 -9.47 -3.38 23.80
N THR A 36 -9.39 -2.61 24.91
CA THR A 36 -10.05 -1.30 25.03
C THR A 36 -9.38 -0.26 24.13
N GLU A 37 -8.05 -0.24 24.06
CA GLU A 37 -7.32 0.68 23.18
C GLU A 37 -7.56 0.34 21.71
N PHE A 38 -7.61 -0.96 21.36
CA PHE A 38 -7.96 -1.41 20.01
C PHE A 38 -9.38 -0.98 19.62
N ALA A 39 -10.39 -1.24 20.46
CA ALA A 39 -11.77 -0.81 20.20
C ALA A 39 -11.88 0.72 20.11
N SER A 40 -11.14 1.45 20.96
CA SER A 40 -11.07 2.91 20.91
C SER A 40 -10.48 3.41 19.58
N MET A 41 -9.39 2.78 19.11
CA MET A 41 -8.78 3.11 17.81
C MET A 41 -9.78 2.92 16.66
N VAL A 42 -10.44 1.76 16.59
CA VAL A 42 -11.40 1.46 15.51
C VAL A 42 -12.61 2.41 15.56
N SER A 43 -13.13 2.72 16.75
CA SER A 43 -14.28 3.61 16.91
C SER A 43 -14.00 5.09 16.64
N THR A 44 -12.73 5.53 16.75
CA THR A 44 -12.35 6.94 16.53
C THR A 44 -12.38 7.32 15.04
N TYR A 45 -12.15 6.36 14.13
CA TYR A 45 -12.11 6.61 12.69
C TYR A 45 -13.05 5.67 11.91
N PRO A 46 -14.37 5.73 12.14
CA PRO A 46 -15.32 4.77 11.56
C PRO A 46 -15.47 4.87 10.03
N ALA A 47 -14.97 5.94 9.42
CA ALA A 47 -14.96 6.16 7.98
C ALA A 47 -13.73 5.56 7.27
N VAL A 48 -12.72 5.10 8.01
CA VAL A 48 -11.52 4.48 7.45
C VAL A 48 -11.70 2.96 7.53
N PRO A 49 -11.72 2.23 6.40
CA PRO A 49 -11.78 0.78 6.47
C PRO A 49 -10.47 0.26 7.04
N TYR A 50 -10.50 -0.25 8.28
CA TYR A 50 -9.35 -0.92 8.87
C TYR A 50 -9.22 -2.33 8.30
N THR A 51 -8.09 -2.62 7.68
CA THR A 51 -7.67 -3.99 7.38
C THR A 51 -6.78 -4.50 8.50
N GLN A 52 -7.09 -5.67 9.05
CA GLN A 52 -6.22 -6.30 10.03
C GLN A 52 -5.44 -7.44 9.39
N SER A 53 -4.14 -7.53 9.65
CA SER A 53 -3.40 -8.78 9.39
C SER A 53 -3.96 -9.89 10.27
N VAL A 54 -4.74 -10.80 9.66
CA VAL A 54 -5.18 -12.03 10.30
C VAL A 54 -4.23 -13.13 9.85
N ILE A 55 -3.55 -13.72 10.82
CA ILE A 55 -2.67 -14.86 10.57
C ILE A 55 -3.55 -16.10 10.48
N LEU A 56 -3.77 -16.55 9.25
CA LEU A 56 -4.49 -17.80 8.96
C LEU A 56 -3.52 -18.92 8.54
N SER A 57 -2.20 -18.73 8.72
CA SER A 57 -1.18 -19.56 8.06
C SER A 57 -1.12 -21.03 8.53
N PRO A 58 -1.21 -22.00 7.61
CA PRO A 58 -1.16 -23.44 7.85
C PRO A 58 0.05 -24.10 7.16
N ILE A 59 1.26 -23.59 7.34
CA ILE A 59 2.49 -24.35 7.01
C ILE A 59 3.51 -24.12 8.13
N ARG A 60 4.42 -25.10 8.30
CA ARG A 60 5.71 -24.92 8.99
C ARG A 60 6.63 -23.94 8.23
N LEU A 61 6.18 -22.71 8.04
CA LEU A 61 7.00 -21.63 7.52
C LEU A 61 8.01 -21.26 8.62
N ASP A 62 9.29 -21.49 8.35
CA ASP A 62 10.39 -21.21 9.27
C ASP A 62 10.23 -21.81 10.69
N GLY A 63 9.54 -22.95 10.79
CA GLY A 63 9.35 -23.68 12.04
C GLY A 63 8.09 -23.32 12.84
N LEU A 64 7.24 -22.42 12.32
CA LEU A 64 5.93 -22.10 12.90
C LEU A 64 4.99 -23.31 12.92
N ALA A 65 4.04 -23.36 13.86
CA ALA A 65 3.09 -24.46 13.93
C ALA A 65 2.00 -24.31 12.86
N ASP A 66 1.75 -25.40 12.15
CA ASP A 66 0.78 -25.47 11.05
C ASP A 66 -0.63 -25.82 11.59
N LEU A 67 -1.60 -24.91 11.39
CA LEU A 67 -3.00 -25.13 11.74
C LEU A 67 -3.71 -25.97 10.68
N ALA A 68 -4.39 -27.03 11.11
CA ALA A 68 -5.09 -27.98 10.23
C ALA A 68 -6.41 -27.41 9.64
N THR A 69 -6.33 -26.35 8.83
CA THR A 69 -7.49 -25.67 8.23
C THR A 69 -8.23 -26.55 7.23
N ASP A 70 -7.55 -27.53 6.63
CA ASP A 70 -8.10 -28.49 5.66
C ASP A 70 -8.96 -29.57 6.33
N THR A 71 -8.47 -30.12 7.44
CA THR A 71 -9.01 -31.34 8.06
C THR A 71 -9.78 -31.06 9.35
N SER A 72 -9.60 -29.91 9.99
CA SER A 72 -10.25 -29.57 11.28
C SER A 72 -11.31 -28.48 11.13
N SER A 73 -12.57 -28.88 11.22
CA SER A 73 -13.68 -27.90 11.33
C SER A 73 -13.60 -27.03 12.58
N ASN A 74 -12.95 -27.50 13.65
CA ASN A 74 -12.72 -26.74 14.87
C ASN A 74 -11.78 -25.56 14.62
N VAL A 75 -10.69 -25.78 13.87
CA VAL A 75 -9.76 -24.70 13.48
C VAL A 75 -10.52 -23.60 12.74
N ARG A 76 -11.22 -23.97 11.65
CA ARG A 76 -12.01 -23.02 10.85
C ARG A 76 -13.07 -22.29 11.68
N THR A 77 -13.73 -22.98 12.61
CA THR A 77 -14.72 -22.37 13.52
C THR A 77 -14.10 -21.32 14.42
N LYS A 78 -12.90 -21.57 14.96
CA LYS A 78 -12.20 -20.60 15.81
C LYS A 78 -11.73 -19.38 15.02
N GLU A 79 -11.17 -19.58 13.83
CA GLU A 79 -10.76 -18.48 12.95
C GLU A 79 -11.95 -17.61 12.54
N THR A 80 -13.08 -18.26 12.20
CA THR A 80 -14.35 -17.57 11.91
C THR A 80 -14.83 -16.76 13.12
N ALA A 81 -14.80 -17.35 14.31
CA ALA A 81 -15.23 -16.67 15.54
C ALA A 81 -14.34 -15.46 15.84
N TYR A 82 -13.02 -15.59 15.66
CA TYR A 82 -12.07 -14.50 15.80
C TYR A 82 -12.35 -13.36 14.79
N GLY A 83 -12.52 -13.69 13.51
CA GLY A 83 -12.90 -12.71 12.48
C GLY A 83 -14.20 -11.97 12.83
N ASN A 84 -15.19 -12.68 13.38
CA ASN A 84 -16.45 -12.09 13.82
C ASN A 84 -16.29 -11.17 15.05
N ASP A 85 -15.41 -11.50 15.98
CA ASP A 85 -15.10 -10.63 17.11
C ASP A 85 -14.49 -9.29 16.64
N LEU A 86 -13.58 -9.35 15.67
CA LEU A 86 -12.99 -8.15 15.05
C LEU A 86 -14.01 -7.31 14.29
N ILE A 87 -14.87 -7.94 13.50
CA ILE A 87 -15.97 -7.26 12.80
C ILE A 87 -16.88 -6.56 13.82
N SER A 88 -17.17 -7.20 14.96
CA SER A 88 -17.99 -6.62 16.02
C SER A 88 -17.35 -5.37 16.66
N ASN A 89 -16.01 -5.30 16.68
CA ASN A 89 -15.25 -4.13 17.09
C ASN A 89 -15.19 -3.03 16.01
N GLY A 90 -15.70 -3.29 14.80
CA GLY A 90 -15.81 -2.32 13.71
C GLY A 90 -14.80 -2.51 12.57
N VAL A 91 -13.97 -3.55 12.61
CA VAL A 91 -13.02 -3.87 11.54
C VAL A 91 -13.77 -4.11 10.21
N LYS A 92 -13.19 -3.63 9.10
CA LYS A 92 -13.83 -3.63 7.77
C LYS A 92 -13.08 -4.44 6.72
N GLY A 93 -11.95 -5.03 7.09
CA GLY A 93 -11.20 -5.89 6.20
C GLY A 93 -10.12 -6.69 6.90
N PHE A 94 -9.55 -7.64 6.15
CA PHE A 94 -8.47 -8.51 6.61
C PHE A 94 -7.37 -8.63 5.55
N ARG A 95 -6.11 -8.48 5.95
CA ARG A 95 -4.94 -8.99 5.22
C ARG A 95 -4.70 -10.42 5.69
N LEU A 96 -4.82 -11.38 4.80
CA LEU A 96 -4.57 -12.78 5.12
C LEU A 96 -3.08 -13.05 4.95
N ASP A 97 -2.39 -13.13 6.09
CA ASP A 97 -0.96 -13.45 6.14
C ASP A 97 -0.70 -14.86 5.63
N SER A 98 0.39 -15.02 4.87
CA SER A 98 0.84 -16.30 4.33
C SER A 98 -0.26 -17.07 3.58
N ALA A 99 -1.20 -16.39 2.92
CA ALA A 99 -2.33 -17.02 2.25
C ALA A 99 -1.91 -18.06 1.22
N LYS A 100 -0.74 -17.90 0.58
CA LYS A 100 -0.13 -18.89 -0.34
C LYS A 100 -0.02 -20.29 0.25
N SER A 101 0.10 -20.37 1.56
CA SER A 101 0.28 -21.61 2.33
C SER A 101 -1.05 -22.34 2.58
N MET A 102 -2.20 -21.71 2.30
CA MET A 102 -3.54 -22.27 2.51
C MET A 102 -4.14 -22.76 1.20
N ASN A 103 -5.00 -23.77 1.26
CA ASN A 103 -5.88 -24.05 0.13
C ASN A 103 -6.90 -22.89 -0.02
N PRO A 104 -7.06 -22.29 -1.22
CA PRO A 104 -8.05 -21.23 -1.45
C PRO A 104 -9.48 -21.60 -1.03
N ALA A 105 -9.85 -22.89 -1.12
CA ALA A 105 -11.16 -23.38 -0.68
C ALA A 105 -11.35 -23.36 0.85
N ASP A 106 -10.27 -23.54 1.61
CA ASP A 106 -10.32 -23.44 3.07
C ASP A 106 -10.45 -21.98 3.51
N ILE A 107 -9.71 -21.06 2.86
CA ILE A 107 -9.88 -19.61 3.03
C ILE A 107 -11.34 -19.23 2.78
N ALA A 108 -11.90 -19.63 1.63
CA ALA A 108 -13.29 -19.35 1.29
C ALA A 108 -14.27 -19.91 2.33
N SER A 109 -13.98 -21.10 2.88
CA SER A 109 -14.81 -21.73 3.90
C SER A 109 -14.81 -20.98 5.23
N VAL A 110 -13.67 -20.43 5.66
CA VAL A 110 -13.56 -19.59 6.86
C VAL A 110 -14.33 -18.28 6.65
N LEU A 111 -14.10 -17.62 5.51
CA LEU A 111 -14.69 -16.32 5.23
C LEU A 111 -16.21 -16.37 5.01
N ALA A 112 -16.74 -17.48 4.49
CA ALA A 112 -18.18 -17.70 4.38
C ALA A 112 -18.90 -17.75 5.74
N GLY A 113 -18.18 -17.97 6.84
CA GLY A 113 -18.72 -17.94 8.20
C GLY A 113 -18.73 -16.56 8.86
N LEU A 114 -18.20 -15.53 8.19
CA LEU A 114 -18.18 -14.17 8.72
C LEU A 114 -19.59 -13.55 8.73
N SER A 115 -19.82 -12.68 9.71
CA SER A 115 -21.08 -12.01 9.98
C SER A 115 -21.37 -10.84 9.05
N SER A 116 -20.36 -10.37 8.33
CA SER A 116 -20.48 -9.38 7.27
C SER A 116 -19.46 -9.62 6.18
N GLU A 117 -19.78 -9.18 4.97
CA GLU A 117 -18.80 -9.03 3.90
C GLU A 117 -17.81 -7.91 4.25
N VAL A 118 -16.52 -8.18 4.04
CA VAL A 118 -15.41 -7.30 4.40
C VAL A 118 -14.38 -7.34 3.28
N TYR A 119 -13.55 -6.30 3.16
CA TYR A 119 -12.47 -6.28 2.18
C TYR A 119 -11.37 -7.27 2.56
N ILE A 120 -10.94 -8.11 1.61
CA ILE A 120 -9.85 -9.07 1.83
C ILE A 120 -8.66 -8.68 0.95
N THR A 121 -7.45 -8.78 1.48
CA THR A 121 -6.22 -8.83 0.67
C THR A 121 -5.40 -10.06 1.07
N GLN A 122 -4.87 -10.81 0.11
CA GLN A 122 -4.23 -12.10 0.35
C GLN A 122 -2.74 -12.02 0.02
N GLU A 123 -1.88 -12.41 0.96
CA GLU A 123 -0.45 -12.50 0.72
C GLU A 123 -0.11 -13.77 -0.06
N VAL A 124 0.03 -13.64 -1.38
CA VAL A 124 0.40 -14.74 -2.27
C VAL A 124 1.56 -14.34 -3.15
N ILE A 125 2.78 -14.64 -2.70
CA ILE A 125 4.01 -14.26 -3.42
C ILE A 125 4.18 -15.15 -4.66
N TYR A 126 4.25 -14.57 -5.86
CA TYR A 126 4.55 -15.31 -7.09
C TYR A 126 5.98 -15.87 -7.08
N GLY A 127 6.18 -17.04 -7.69
CA GLY A 127 7.50 -17.55 -8.04
C GLY A 127 7.42 -18.43 -9.29
N ALA A 128 8.30 -18.19 -10.27
CA ALA A 128 8.21 -18.80 -11.60
C ALA A 128 8.20 -20.34 -11.61
N ASP A 129 8.88 -20.96 -10.65
CA ASP A 129 8.97 -22.42 -10.51
C ASP A 129 8.12 -22.97 -9.35
N GLN A 130 7.17 -22.18 -8.87
CA GLN A 130 6.30 -22.57 -7.75
C GLN A 130 4.97 -23.11 -8.27
N ALA A 131 4.47 -24.16 -7.62
CA ALA A 131 3.22 -24.81 -8.00
C ALA A 131 1.97 -23.93 -7.77
N VAL A 132 2.04 -23.04 -6.77
CA VAL A 132 0.94 -22.18 -6.34
C VAL A 132 1.15 -20.76 -6.87
N ASN A 133 0.15 -20.24 -7.58
CA ASN A 133 0.17 -18.94 -8.24
C ASN A 133 -0.88 -17.97 -7.65
N PRO A 134 -0.63 -16.65 -7.70
CA PRO A 134 -1.58 -15.63 -7.23
C PRO A 134 -2.97 -15.72 -7.88
N SER A 135 -3.03 -16.10 -9.15
CA SER A 135 -4.29 -16.21 -9.91
C SER A 135 -5.27 -17.26 -9.36
N GLU A 136 -4.79 -18.21 -8.55
CA GLU A 136 -5.66 -19.20 -7.89
C GLU A 136 -6.49 -18.59 -6.74
N TYR A 137 -6.15 -17.37 -6.31
CA TYR A 137 -6.74 -16.66 -5.17
C TYR A 137 -7.56 -15.43 -5.58
N THR A 138 -7.82 -15.22 -6.87
CA THR A 138 -8.61 -14.06 -7.34
C THR A 138 -10.11 -14.34 -7.38
N GLY A 139 -10.53 -15.61 -7.30
CA GLY A 139 -11.92 -16.04 -7.39
C GLY A 139 -12.49 -16.69 -6.11
N ASN A 140 -11.68 -16.84 -5.07
CA ASN A 140 -12.10 -17.51 -3.82
C ASN A 140 -12.79 -16.54 -2.84
N VAL A 141 -12.58 -15.23 -2.96
CA VAL A 141 -13.08 -14.20 -2.03
C VAL A 141 -13.46 -12.92 -2.76
N GLN A 142 -14.23 -12.05 -2.10
CA GLN A 142 -14.31 -10.65 -2.51
C GLN A 142 -13.09 -9.90 -1.96
N GLY A 143 -12.13 -9.58 -2.82
CA GLY A 143 -10.91 -8.92 -2.40
C GLY A 143 -9.78 -9.02 -3.42
N ASP A 144 -8.60 -8.64 -2.97
CA ASP A 144 -7.39 -8.53 -3.75
C ASP A 144 -6.35 -9.60 -3.38
N VAL A 145 -5.37 -9.80 -4.26
CA VAL A 145 -4.14 -10.55 -4.01
C VAL A 145 -2.96 -9.60 -4.09
N MET A 146 -2.04 -9.67 -3.13
CA MET A 146 -0.84 -8.82 -3.09
C MET A 146 0.07 -9.13 -4.29
N GLU A 147 0.26 -8.16 -5.18
CA GLU A 147 1.06 -8.33 -6.41
C GLU A 147 2.50 -7.89 -6.18
N PHE A 148 3.29 -8.79 -5.58
CA PHE A 148 4.70 -8.55 -5.26
C PHE A 148 5.59 -8.26 -6.48
N ARG A 149 5.18 -8.69 -7.68
CA ARG A 149 5.92 -8.36 -8.91
C ARG A 149 5.86 -6.87 -9.22
N PHE A 150 4.82 -6.16 -8.78
CA PHE A 150 4.74 -4.71 -8.91
C PHE A 150 5.90 -4.04 -8.16
N ALA A 151 6.12 -4.40 -6.89
CA ALA A 151 7.20 -3.86 -6.07
C ALA A 151 8.60 -4.16 -6.65
N SER A 152 8.84 -5.39 -7.11
CA SER A 152 10.15 -5.77 -7.68
C SER A 152 10.42 -5.14 -9.05
N THR A 153 9.38 -4.94 -9.88
CA THR A 153 9.50 -4.21 -11.14
C THR A 153 9.77 -2.73 -10.91
N LEU A 154 9.13 -2.09 -9.92
CA LEU A 154 9.47 -0.71 -9.53
C LEU A 154 10.92 -0.61 -9.08
N GLN A 155 11.38 -1.53 -8.23
CA GLN A 155 12.78 -1.57 -7.81
C GLN A 155 13.72 -1.69 -9.02
N SER A 156 13.43 -2.59 -9.96
CA SER A 156 14.22 -2.78 -11.17
C SER A 156 14.25 -1.53 -12.05
N ALA A 157 13.11 -0.87 -12.22
CA ALA A 157 12.99 0.33 -13.04
C ALA A 157 13.79 1.50 -12.46
N PHE A 158 13.61 1.80 -11.18
CA PHE A 158 14.24 2.95 -10.52
C PHE A 158 15.72 2.75 -10.20
N LEU A 159 16.20 1.50 -10.02
CA LEU A 159 17.60 1.23 -9.65
C LEU A 159 18.47 0.68 -10.79
N GLY A 160 17.94 0.43 -11.99
CA GLY A 160 18.78 -0.08 -13.07
C GLY A 160 18.18 -0.12 -14.47
N SER A 161 17.07 -0.82 -14.66
CA SER A 161 16.52 -1.15 -15.98
C SER A 161 15.90 0.04 -16.73
N GLY A 162 15.65 1.16 -16.02
CA GLY A 162 15.03 2.37 -16.56
C GLY A 162 13.50 2.31 -16.51
N LEU A 163 12.86 3.49 -16.50
CA LEU A 163 11.42 3.60 -16.26
C LEU A 163 10.54 3.12 -17.43
N SER A 164 11.10 2.93 -18.62
CA SER A 164 10.33 2.46 -19.79
C SER A 164 9.72 1.08 -19.60
N ILE A 165 10.27 0.24 -18.70
CA ILE A 165 9.70 -1.07 -18.38
C ILE A 165 8.35 -0.96 -17.66
N LEU A 166 8.00 0.22 -17.14
CA LEU A 166 6.76 0.47 -16.42
C LEU A 166 5.56 0.74 -17.35
N GLU A 167 5.79 0.98 -18.64
CA GLU A 167 4.73 1.33 -19.61
C GLU A 167 3.66 0.24 -19.73
N ASN A 168 4.05 -1.03 -19.60
CA ASN A 168 3.16 -2.19 -19.69
C ASN A 168 3.42 -3.16 -18.54
N ILE A 169 3.43 -2.63 -17.31
CA ILE A 169 3.86 -3.36 -16.11
C ILE A 169 3.09 -4.67 -15.87
N ASP A 170 1.86 -4.79 -16.37
CA ASP A 170 0.96 -5.92 -16.19
C ASP A 170 0.89 -6.87 -17.40
N ALA A 171 1.73 -6.68 -18.42
CA ALA A 171 1.70 -7.46 -19.67
C ALA A 171 2.00 -8.97 -19.49
N ASP A 172 2.61 -9.36 -18.37
CA ASP A 172 3.15 -10.72 -18.15
C ASP A 172 2.23 -11.62 -17.31
N GLY A 173 0.92 -11.60 -17.56
CA GLY A 173 -0.03 -12.50 -16.90
C GLY A 173 -0.08 -12.30 -15.39
N TRP A 174 0.04 -11.04 -14.95
CA TRP A 174 -0.09 -10.68 -13.55
C TRP A 174 -1.53 -10.85 -13.07
N THR A 175 -1.75 -10.71 -11.77
CA THR A 175 -3.12 -10.59 -11.26
C THR A 175 -3.80 -9.42 -11.96
N ALA A 176 -5.06 -9.58 -12.38
CA ALA A 176 -5.79 -8.49 -13.02
C ALA A 176 -5.85 -7.29 -12.08
N GLY A 177 -5.66 -6.07 -12.59
CA GLY A 177 -5.63 -4.86 -11.76
C GLY A 177 -6.89 -4.66 -10.90
N SER A 178 -8.05 -5.18 -11.31
CA SER A 178 -9.28 -5.16 -10.52
C SER A 178 -9.29 -6.08 -9.29
N SER A 179 -8.25 -6.89 -9.10
CA SER A 179 -8.11 -7.88 -8.03
C SER A 179 -6.69 -7.91 -7.46
N ALA A 180 -5.91 -6.86 -7.71
CA ALA A 180 -4.52 -6.76 -7.27
C ALA A 180 -4.39 -5.72 -6.16
N ASN A 181 -3.68 -6.05 -5.09
CA ASN A 181 -3.21 -5.07 -4.12
C ASN A 181 -1.74 -4.76 -4.41
N VAL A 182 -1.43 -3.49 -4.64
CA VAL A 182 -0.11 -3.05 -5.10
C VAL A 182 0.52 -2.07 -4.12
N PHE A 183 1.84 -2.07 -4.04
CA PHE A 183 2.62 -1.30 -3.09
C PHE A 183 4.04 -1.12 -3.62
N VAL A 184 4.73 -0.06 -3.18
CA VAL A 184 6.17 0.11 -3.47
C VAL A 184 7.01 -0.85 -2.65
N ALA A 185 6.61 -1.02 -1.39
CA ALA A 185 7.16 -1.97 -0.44
C ALA A 185 6.12 -2.31 0.61
N ASP A 186 6.29 -3.46 1.22
CA ASP A 186 5.65 -3.83 2.48
C ASP A 186 6.71 -4.04 3.56
N HIS A 187 6.26 -4.41 4.75
CA HIS A 187 7.15 -4.57 5.90
C HIS A 187 8.18 -5.72 5.75
N ASP A 188 7.93 -6.75 4.95
CA ASP A 188 8.92 -7.81 4.68
C ASP A 188 9.92 -7.37 3.61
N THR A 189 9.41 -6.83 2.51
CA THR A 189 10.21 -6.48 1.33
C THR A 189 11.11 -5.27 1.57
N GLU A 190 10.73 -4.33 2.45
CA GLU A 190 11.59 -3.19 2.79
C GLU A 190 12.86 -3.61 3.55
N ARG A 191 12.80 -4.78 4.23
CA ARG A 191 13.88 -5.35 5.05
C ARG A 191 14.74 -6.37 4.28
N SER A 192 14.23 -6.95 3.19
CA SER A 192 14.86 -8.05 2.46
C SER A 192 15.49 -7.65 1.11
N ALA A 193 15.66 -6.34 0.86
CA ALA A 193 16.21 -5.79 -0.38
C ALA A 193 15.48 -6.22 -1.67
N SER A 194 14.24 -6.68 -1.55
CA SER A 194 13.39 -7.16 -2.65
C SER A 194 12.41 -6.09 -3.16
N SER A 195 12.48 -4.88 -2.60
CA SER A 195 11.72 -3.70 -3.00
C SER A 195 12.54 -2.42 -2.77
N LEU A 196 12.02 -1.28 -3.21
CA LEU A 196 12.55 0.04 -2.81
C LEU A 196 12.19 0.30 -1.34
N ASN A 197 13.00 1.05 -0.60
CA ASN A 197 12.64 1.47 0.76
C ASN A 197 13.00 2.94 0.99
N TYR A 198 12.63 3.47 2.16
CA TYR A 198 12.84 4.88 2.50
C TYR A 198 14.31 5.34 2.44
N SER A 199 15.26 4.41 2.47
CA SER A 199 16.71 4.69 2.40
C SER A 199 17.28 4.67 0.98
N CYS A 200 16.47 4.34 -0.04
CA CYS A 200 16.92 4.35 -1.43
C CYS A 200 17.33 5.76 -1.89
N PRO A 201 18.39 5.88 -2.70
CA PRO A 201 18.92 7.17 -3.15
C PRO A 201 17.99 7.85 -4.16
N ASP A 202 18.31 9.11 -4.47
CA ASP A 202 17.79 9.86 -5.62
C ASP A 202 16.25 9.94 -5.68
N ASN A 203 15.61 10.00 -4.51
CA ASN A 203 14.15 10.01 -4.36
C ASN A 203 13.44 8.81 -5.01
N SER A 204 14.15 7.71 -5.27
CA SER A 204 13.59 6.53 -5.94
C SER A 204 12.33 6.02 -5.24
N TYR A 205 12.34 5.99 -3.91
CA TYR A 205 11.19 5.56 -3.11
C TYR A 205 9.99 6.51 -3.25
N THR A 206 10.24 7.82 -3.24
CA THR A 206 9.21 8.84 -3.41
C THR A 206 8.60 8.78 -4.81
N ASN A 207 9.44 8.75 -5.85
CA ASN A 207 8.98 8.70 -7.24
C ASN A 207 8.24 7.40 -7.56
N ALA A 208 8.65 6.28 -6.95
CA ALA A 208 7.91 5.04 -7.03
C ALA A 208 6.52 5.12 -6.38
N HIS A 209 6.35 5.87 -5.28
CA HIS A 209 5.04 6.11 -4.68
C HIS A 209 4.16 7.00 -5.57
N VAL A 210 4.77 8.02 -6.18
CA VAL A 210 4.07 8.86 -7.15
C VAL A 210 3.59 8.02 -8.33
N PHE A 211 4.41 7.09 -8.84
CA PHE A 211 3.99 6.12 -9.86
C PHE A 211 2.89 5.19 -9.35
N LEU A 212 3.05 4.56 -8.17
CA LEU A 212 2.04 3.69 -7.55
C LEU A 212 0.67 4.36 -7.45
N LEU A 213 0.64 5.61 -6.98
CA LEU A 213 -0.61 6.36 -6.79
C LEU A 213 -1.16 6.91 -8.10
N GLY A 214 -0.28 7.05 -9.10
CA GLY A 214 -0.56 7.66 -10.37
C GLY A 214 -0.92 6.69 -11.49
N TYR A 215 -0.51 5.42 -11.41
CA TYR A 215 -0.72 4.40 -12.45
C TYR A 215 -2.01 3.61 -12.17
N ASP A 216 -2.84 3.38 -13.20
CA ASP A 216 -4.16 2.76 -13.07
C ASP A 216 -4.07 1.21 -13.04
N TYR A 217 -3.46 0.69 -11.98
CA TYR A 217 -3.33 -0.75 -11.76
C TYR A 217 -3.40 -1.08 -10.27
N GLY A 218 -4.35 -1.92 -9.88
CA GLY A 218 -4.48 -2.40 -8.50
C GLY A 218 -5.09 -1.39 -7.52
N THR A 219 -5.36 -1.88 -6.33
CA THR A 219 -5.67 -1.11 -5.12
C THR A 219 -4.35 -0.76 -4.43
N PRO A 220 -3.95 0.52 -4.33
CA PRO A 220 -2.68 0.87 -3.69
C PRO A 220 -2.70 0.72 -2.16
N THR A 221 -1.61 0.23 -1.60
CA THR A 221 -1.25 0.32 -0.18
C THR A 221 0.04 1.12 -0.05
N VAL A 222 0.02 2.16 0.80
CA VAL A 222 1.22 2.94 1.15
C VAL A 222 1.75 2.44 2.49
N LEU A 223 3.03 2.05 2.52
CA LEU A 223 3.69 1.62 3.75
C LEU A 223 4.08 2.85 4.60
N SER A 224 3.73 2.81 5.88
CA SER A 224 4.24 3.73 6.88
C SER A 224 5.24 3.01 7.78
N SER A 225 6.52 3.22 7.53
CA SER A 225 7.61 2.50 8.21
C SER A 225 8.23 3.30 9.36
N TYR A 226 9.26 2.74 9.98
CA TYR A 226 10.14 3.37 10.97
C TYR A 226 11.61 3.09 10.62
N GLU A 227 12.52 3.92 11.09
CA GLU A 227 13.94 3.69 10.85
C GLU A 227 14.45 2.47 11.63
N PHE A 228 15.16 1.57 10.95
CA PHE A 228 15.79 0.40 11.56
C PHE A 228 17.24 0.21 11.09
N SER A 229 18.05 -0.41 11.95
CA SER A 229 19.48 -0.68 11.77
C SER A 229 19.79 -2.17 11.60
N SER A 230 18.80 -3.04 11.86
CA SER A 230 18.90 -4.48 11.63
C SER A 230 17.55 -5.04 11.20
N TYR A 231 17.60 -6.20 10.54
CA TYR A 231 16.43 -6.90 10.03
C TYR A 231 15.37 -7.14 11.11
N ASP A 232 15.78 -7.57 12.31
CA ASP A 232 14.88 -7.96 13.39
C ASP A 232 14.41 -6.79 14.27
N GLN A 233 14.90 -5.57 14.05
CA GLN A 233 14.64 -4.45 14.95
C GLN A 233 13.13 -4.09 14.98
N GLY A 234 12.56 -4.07 16.19
CA GLY A 234 11.19 -3.61 16.43
C GLY A 234 11.01 -2.10 16.32
N ALA A 235 9.75 -1.66 16.40
CA ALA A 235 9.37 -0.26 16.31
C ALA A 235 9.98 0.58 17.46
N PRO A 236 10.29 1.86 17.22
CA PRO A 236 10.81 2.75 18.25
C PRO A 236 9.79 3.03 19.38
N ASN A 237 10.30 3.38 20.56
CA ASN A 237 9.55 4.07 21.64
C ASN A 237 8.25 3.39 22.14
N ASN A 238 8.24 2.07 22.32
CA ASN A 238 7.08 1.36 22.89
C ASN A 238 5.74 1.64 22.14
N GLY A 239 5.76 1.87 20.82
CA GLY A 239 4.55 1.81 19.99
C GLY A 239 3.82 3.12 19.68
N THR A 240 4.37 4.30 20.01
CA THR A 240 3.78 5.59 19.60
C THR A 240 4.54 6.22 18.42
N GLY A 241 3.87 6.35 17.27
CA GLY A 241 4.32 7.12 16.10
C GLY A 241 3.41 8.30 15.80
N THR A 242 3.96 9.38 15.21
CA THR A 242 3.20 10.56 14.75
C THR A 242 3.43 10.70 13.24
N CYS A 243 2.38 10.76 12.42
CA CYS A 243 2.46 11.00 10.97
C CYS A 243 1.83 12.37 10.61
N ILE A 244 2.36 13.03 9.57
CA ILE A 244 1.89 14.32 9.04
C ILE A 244 1.58 14.17 7.54
N GLY A 245 0.31 14.36 7.14
CA GLY A 245 -0.12 14.54 5.74
C GLY A 245 -1.08 13.47 5.19
N ASN A 246 -2.21 13.88 4.61
CA ASN A 246 -3.17 13.05 3.84
C ASN A 246 -4.02 13.93 2.90
N THR A 247 -3.79 13.94 1.59
CA THR A 247 -4.76 14.45 0.59
C THR A 247 -4.61 13.78 -0.79
N GLY A 248 -5.72 13.30 -1.37
CA GLY A 248 -5.87 12.92 -2.79
C GLY A 248 -6.86 11.77 -3.06
N GLU A 249 -8.06 12.05 -3.57
CA GLU A 249 -9.08 11.06 -3.96
C GLU A 249 -9.55 11.29 -5.42
N GLY A 250 -9.61 10.23 -6.23
CA GLY A 250 -10.54 10.07 -7.38
C GLY A 250 -10.11 10.57 -8.78
N GLY A 251 -9.85 9.64 -9.71
CA GLY A 251 -9.84 9.88 -11.18
C GLY A 251 -9.15 8.76 -11.98
N CYS A 252 -9.50 8.51 -13.24
CA CYS A 252 -8.66 7.68 -14.13
C CYS A 252 -7.42 8.47 -14.57
N VAL A 253 -6.34 7.79 -14.97
CA VAL A 253 -5.17 8.45 -15.57
C VAL A 253 -5.57 9.15 -16.85
N SER A 254 -5.15 10.39 -17.01
CA SER A 254 -5.40 11.21 -18.19
C SER A 254 -4.15 11.98 -18.61
N ASP A 255 -4.15 12.51 -19.83
CA ASP A 255 -3.18 13.53 -20.26
C ASP A 255 -1.70 13.12 -20.10
N TRP A 256 -1.41 11.83 -20.30
CA TRP A 256 -0.07 11.25 -20.22
C TRP A 256 0.88 11.87 -21.25
N GLN A 257 2.03 12.33 -20.77
CA GLN A 257 3.07 13.01 -21.54
C GLN A 257 4.43 12.48 -21.09
N SER A 258 5.22 11.95 -22.03
CA SER A 258 6.57 11.43 -21.77
C SER A 258 7.51 11.81 -22.92
N PRO A 259 8.22 12.95 -22.82
CA PRO A 259 9.14 13.38 -23.87
C PRO A 259 10.45 12.56 -23.91
N SER A 260 10.73 11.78 -22.85
CA SER A 260 11.83 10.83 -22.79
C SER A 260 11.54 9.74 -21.75
N SER A 261 12.36 8.69 -21.71
CA SER A 261 12.23 7.62 -20.71
C SER A 261 12.34 8.11 -19.26
N GLU A 262 12.97 9.26 -19.02
CA GLU A 262 13.25 9.78 -17.67
C GLU A 262 12.32 10.93 -17.25
N LEU A 263 11.39 11.34 -18.11
CA LEU A 263 10.52 12.49 -17.89
C LEU A 263 9.07 12.07 -18.16
N ILE A 264 8.21 12.18 -17.15
CA ILE A 264 6.78 11.86 -17.30
C ILE A 264 5.91 12.93 -16.65
N GLY A 265 4.70 13.11 -17.17
CA GLY A 265 3.63 13.87 -16.53
C GLY A 265 2.26 13.32 -16.92
N PHE A 266 1.32 13.32 -15.98
CA PHE A 266 -0.03 12.80 -16.21
C PHE A 266 -1.03 13.39 -15.20
N GLY A 267 -2.29 13.45 -15.61
CA GLY A 267 -3.42 13.90 -14.82
C GLY A 267 -4.23 12.74 -14.21
N ARG A 268 -5.11 13.10 -13.29
CA ARG A 268 -6.21 12.27 -12.78
C ARG A 268 -7.55 12.92 -13.14
N GLY A 269 -7.80 13.09 -14.44
CA GLY A 269 -8.89 13.94 -14.93
C GLY A 269 -8.76 15.37 -14.37
N SER A 270 -9.87 15.92 -13.88
CA SER A 270 -9.89 17.26 -13.28
C SER A 270 -9.51 17.30 -11.79
N ALA A 271 -9.00 16.21 -11.20
CA ALA A 271 -8.72 16.12 -9.77
C ALA A 271 -7.29 16.50 -9.38
N GLY A 272 -6.31 16.21 -10.24
CA GLY A 272 -4.89 16.45 -9.95
C GLY A 272 -3.99 16.20 -11.15
N PHE A 273 -2.75 16.65 -11.02
CA PHE A 273 -1.69 16.46 -12.00
C PHE A 273 -0.36 16.19 -11.31
N VAL A 274 0.45 15.36 -11.93
CA VAL A 274 1.78 14.95 -11.46
C VAL A 274 2.77 15.07 -12.60
N ALA A 275 3.98 15.54 -12.31
CA ALA A 275 5.13 15.36 -13.18
C ALA A 275 6.35 14.89 -12.40
N ILE A 276 7.14 13.99 -13.00
CA ILE A 276 8.35 13.42 -12.42
C ILE A 276 9.51 13.64 -13.39
N ASN A 277 10.62 14.10 -12.83
CA ASN A 277 11.88 14.27 -13.52
C ASN A 277 12.93 13.37 -12.88
N ASN A 278 13.35 12.32 -13.58
CA ASN A 278 14.39 11.40 -13.15
C ASN A 278 15.78 11.74 -13.75
N GLN A 279 15.92 12.92 -14.36
CA GLN A 279 17.18 13.39 -14.92
C GLN A 279 17.97 14.23 -13.90
N ASN A 280 19.27 14.35 -14.15
CA ASN A 280 20.20 15.16 -13.34
C ASN A 280 20.19 16.66 -13.66
N SER A 281 19.16 17.12 -14.35
CA SER A 281 18.97 18.52 -14.72
C SER A 281 17.51 18.89 -14.55
N ASP A 282 17.24 20.14 -14.18
CA ASP A 282 15.88 20.67 -14.09
C ASP A 282 15.17 20.58 -15.45
N TRP A 283 13.88 20.30 -15.40
CA TRP A 283 13.02 20.16 -16.57
C TRP A 283 11.98 21.27 -16.59
N ASP A 284 12.22 22.28 -17.42
CA ASP A 284 11.20 23.28 -17.76
C ASP A 284 10.20 22.66 -18.74
N ALA A 285 8.97 22.46 -18.28
CA ALA A 285 7.93 21.81 -19.07
C ALA A 285 6.65 22.63 -19.12
N THR A 286 5.87 22.37 -20.17
CA THR A 286 4.46 22.75 -20.23
C THR A 286 3.65 21.49 -20.45
N PHE A 287 2.73 21.21 -19.54
CA PHE A 287 1.86 20.05 -19.57
C PHE A 287 0.44 20.47 -19.89
N THR A 288 -0.25 19.71 -20.75
CA THR A 288 -1.71 19.80 -20.85
C THR A 288 -2.34 19.03 -19.69
N SER A 289 -3.35 19.59 -19.03
CA SER A 289 -4.13 18.93 -17.99
C SER A 289 -5.62 19.28 -18.10
N GLN A 290 -6.45 18.58 -17.33
CA GLN A 290 -7.88 18.89 -17.17
C GLN A 290 -8.18 19.67 -15.88
N LEU A 291 -7.15 20.17 -15.19
CA LEU A 291 -7.34 21.01 -14.01
C LEU A 291 -7.97 22.34 -14.39
N ALA A 292 -8.77 22.88 -13.47
CA ALA A 292 -9.28 24.24 -13.60
C ALA A 292 -8.12 25.25 -13.55
N GLY A 293 -8.25 26.35 -14.27
CA GLY A 293 -7.28 27.44 -14.19
C GLY A 293 -7.24 28.04 -12.78
N GLY A 294 -6.04 28.27 -12.26
CA GLY A 294 -5.82 28.80 -10.92
C GLY A 294 -4.41 28.54 -10.40
N SER A 295 -4.18 28.92 -9.15
CA SER A 295 -2.92 28.67 -8.44
C SER A 295 -3.07 27.50 -7.48
N TYR A 296 -2.08 26.60 -7.48
CA TYR A 296 -2.07 25.38 -6.69
C TYR A 296 -0.77 25.27 -5.91
N CYS A 297 -0.80 24.66 -4.73
CA CYS A 297 0.42 24.28 -4.03
C CYS A 297 0.95 22.96 -4.56
N ASP A 298 2.23 22.96 -4.91
CA ASP A 298 2.98 21.74 -5.13
C ASP A 298 3.18 21.01 -3.80
N VAL A 299 2.40 19.94 -3.60
CA VAL A 299 2.37 19.21 -2.34
C VAL A 299 3.63 18.39 -2.07
N THR A 300 4.52 18.26 -3.06
CA THR A 300 5.84 17.64 -2.84
C THR A 300 6.81 18.59 -2.13
N SER A 301 6.62 19.91 -2.27
CA SER A 301 7.51 20.92 -1.70
C SER A 301 6.88 21.73 -0.56
N GLY A 302 5.55 21.66 -0.36
CA GLY A 302 4.90 22.24 0.81
C GLY A 302 3.37 22.12 0.82
N ASN A 303 2.75 22.52 1.93
CA ASN A 303 1.29 22.41 2.12
C ASN A 303 0.58 23.73 1.86
N LEU A 304 -0.73 23.66 1.57
CA LEU A 304 -1.62 24.81 1.63
C LEU A 304 -1.94 25.14 3.10
N THR A 305 -1.51 26.32 3.57
CA THR A 305 -1.78 26.81 4.93
C THR A 305 -2.23 28.26 4.87
N ASN A 306 -3.39 28.58 5.45
CA ASN A 306 -3.95 29.94 5.46
C ASN A 306 -4.01 30.59 4.06
N ASN A 307 -4.46 29.83 3.04
CA ASN A 307 -4.51 30.25 1.63
C ASN A 307 -3.15 30.66 1.03
N ALA A 308 -2.06 30.09 1.50
CA ALA A 308 -0.74 30.26 0.91
C ALA A 308 0.02 28.93 0.91
N CYS A 309 0.88 28.72 -0.08
CA CYS A 309 1.76 27.56 -0.10
C CYS A 309 2.95 27.78 0.84
N THR A 310 3.29 26.76 1.62
CA THR A 310 4.56 26.75 2.36
C THR A 310 5.74 26.36 1.47
N GLY A 311 5.46 25.84 0.28
CA GLY A 311 6.42 25.41 -0.74
C GLY A 311 6.18 26.12 -2.07
N THR A 312 6.44 25.42 -3.17
CA THR A 312 6.28 25.96 -4.53
C THR A 312 4.80 26.15 -4.87
N GLU A 313 4.48 27.28 -5.49
CA GLU A 313 3.19 27.53 -6.12
C GLU A 313 3.29 27.22 -7.62
N VAL A 314 2.29 26.54 -8.16
CA VAL A 314 2.19 26.14 -9.56
C VAL A 314 0.92 26.74 -10.15
N THR A 315 1.05 27.39 -11.30
CA THR A 315 -0.08 28.00 -12.01
C THR A 315 -0.60 27.07 -13.10
N VAL A 316 -1.92 26.84 -13.08
CA VAL A 316 -2.68 26.23 -14.18
C VAL A 316 -3.35 27.36 -14.97
N SER A 317 -3.11 27.43 -16.27
CA SER A 317 -3.77 28.40 -17.15
C SER A 317 -5.27 28.14 -17.26
N SER A 318 -6.03 29.11 -17.78
CA SER A 318 -7.47 28.92 -18.04
C SER A 318 -7.77 27.80 -19.05
N GLY A 319 -6.78 27.40 -19.86
CA GLY A 319 -6.89 26.29 -20.81
C GLY A 319 -6.52 24.92 -20.22
N GLY A 320 -6.09 24.87 -18.95
CA GLY A 320 -5.63 23.64 -18.29
C GLY A 320 -4.12 23.39 -18.44
N ASP A 321 -3.39 24.24 -19.15
CA ASP A 321 -1.93 24.08 -19.29
C ASP A 321 -1.19 24.46 -18.01
N ILE A 322 -0.24 23.63 -17.59
CA ILE A 322 0.64 23.82 -16.44
C ILE A 322 2.04 24.14 -16.96
N SER A 323 2.60 25.30 -16.61
CA SER A 323 4.00 25.63 -16.91
C SER A 323 4.80 25.65 -15.62
N VAL A 324 5.76 24.73 -15.49
CA VAL A 324 6.51 24.52 -14.24
C VAL A 324 7.90 23.95 -14.53
N THR A 325 8.85 24.27 -13.65
CA THR A 325 10.14 23.59 -13.58
C THR A 325 10.01 22.39 -12.65
N VAL A 326 10.20 21.17 -13.18
CA VAL A 326 10.30 19.96 -12.36
C VAL A 326 11.78 19.79 -11.99
N PRO A 327 12.17 19.89 -10.69
CA PRO A 327 13.58 19.85 -10.30
C PRO A 327 14.27 18.56 -10.73
N SER A 328 15.59 18.60 -10.93
CA SER A 328 16.40 17.39 -11.16
C SER A 328 16.12 16.34 -10.06
N TYR A 329 15.85 15.10 -10.45
CA TYR A 329 15.45 14.01 -9.53
C TYR A 329 14.24 14.34 -8.64
N GLY A 330 13.39 15.27 -9.09
CA GLY A 330 12.25 15.78 -8.36
C GLY A 330 10.91 15.44 -9.01
N ALA A 331 9.85 15.85 -8.34
CA ALA A 331 8.50 15.77 -8.86
C ALA A 331 7.70 16.99 -8.41
N ILE A 332 6.65 17.31 -9.17
CA ILE A 332 5.59 18.22 -8.75
C ILE A 332 4.28 17.45 -8.69
N ALA A 333 3.46 17.75 -7.69
CA ALA A 333 2.12 17.19 -7.56
C ALA A 333 1.16 18.29 -7.12
N ILE A 334 0.10 18.50 -7.89
CA ILE A 334 -0.96 19.46 -7.59
C ILE A 334 -2.33 18.80 -7.64
N HIS A 335 -3.24 19.22 -6.77
CA HIS A 335 -4.60 18.68 -6.74
C HIS A 335 -5.61 19.74 -6.26
N THR A 336 -6.90 19.51 -6.54
CA THR A 336 -7.99 20.45 -6.22
C THR A 336 -8.08 20.82 -4.74
N GLY A 337 -7.75 19.89 -3.83
CA GLY A 337 -7.65 20.17 -2.38
C GLY A 337 -6.49 21.10 -1.95
N ALA A 338 -5.56 21.42 -2.85
CA ALA A 338 -4.42 22.31 -2.62
C ALA A 338 -4.50 23.58 -3.51
N MET A 339 -5.68 23.89 -4.03
CA MET A 339 -5.93 25.11 -4.82
C MET A 339 -6.04 26.34 -3.92
N ILE A 340 -5.33 27.42 -4.28
CA ILE A 340 -5.32 28.70 -3.58
C ILE A 340 -6.46 29.60 -4.06
N SER A 341 -6.57 29.77 -5.39
CA SER A 341 -7.48 30.69 -6.07
C SER A 341 -7.71 30.30 -7.52
#